data_AF-A0A4U9HLP8-F1
#
_entry.id   AF-A0A4U9HLP8-F1
#
_cell.length_a   1.000
_cell.length_b   1.000
_cell.length_c   1.000
_cell.angle_alpha   90.00
_cell.angle_beta   90.00
_cell.angle_gamma   90.00
#
_symmetry.space_group_name_H-M   'P 1'
#
loop_
_entity.id
_entity.type
_entity.pdbx_description
1 polymer ?
#
loop_
_entity_poly.entity_id
_entity_poly.type
_entity_poly.pdbx_seq_one_letter_code
_entity_poly.pdbx_strand_id
1 'polypeptide(L)'
;MAPPTCAILIVNWRGSPRRDIIILPEMFTTGFAMEAAKQSLPQADVVAWMQARAQQTQALIAGSAALQTERGPVNRFLLVEPEGKVHFYDKRHLFRMADEHQHYEAGNERLVFEWRGWRILALSLLRPALPGVVA
;
A
#
# COMPACT_ATOMS: atom_id res chain seq x y z
N MET A 1 -15.20 6.88 -10.08
CA MET A 1 -14.07 7.81 -10.29
C MET A 1 -12.83 6.93 -10.46
N ALA A 2 -12.22 6.90 -11.65
CA ALA A 2 -11.00 6.12 -11.86
C ALA A 2 -9.82 6.84 -11.19
N PRO A 3 -8.98 6.18 -10.38
CA PRO A 3 -7.82 6.83 -9.80
C PRO A 3 -6.90 7.33 -10.93
N PRO A 4 -6.24 8.50 -10.75
CA PRO A 4 -5.39 9.09 -11.77
C PRO A 4 -4.30 8.11 -12.21
N THR A 5 -3.97 8.13 -13.50
CA THR A 5 -2.97 7.26 -14.12
C THR A 5 -1.62 7.49 -13.45
N CYS A 6 -1.26 6.60 -12.54
CA CYS A 6 -0.12 6.73 -11.65
C CYS A 6 0.77 5.50 -11.87
N ALA A 7 2.09 5.70 -11.98
CA ALA A 7 3.06 4.71 -12.46
C ALA A 7 2.86 3.33 -11.81
N ILE A 8 2.44 2.35 -12.60
CA ILE A 8 2.25 0.98 -12.16
C ILE A 8 3.58 0.26 -12.32
N LEU A 9 4.21 -0.14 -11.21
CA LEU A 9 5.34 -1.06 -11.27
C LEU A 9 4.78 -2.49 -11.33
N ILE A 10 4.94 -3.14 -12.47
CA ILE A 10 4.67 -4.57 -12.63
C ILE A 10 6.00 -5.30 -12.48
N VAL A 11 6.15 -6.03 -11.39
CA VAL A 11 7.31 -6.90 -11.19
C VAL A 11 6.98 -8.26 -11.78
N ASN A 12 7.54 -8.55 -12.97
CA ASN A 12 7.42 -9.83 -13.65
C ASN A 12 8.70 -10.66 -13.44
N TRP A 13 8.60 -11.84 -12.84
CA TRP A 13 9.74 -12.76 -12.76
C TRP A 13 9.83 -13.65 -14.02
N ARG A 14 10.98 -13.60 -14.70
CA ARG A 14 11.29 -14.46 -15.85
C ARG A 14 11.46 -15.91 -15.39
N GLY A 15 10.37 -16.67 -15.33
CA GLY A 15 10.39 -18.10 -15.01
C GLY A 15 9.06 -18.70 -14.57
N SER A 16 8.03 -17.89 -14.29
CA SER A 16 6.70 -18.40 -13.95
C SER A 16 5.64 -17.48 -14.55
N PRO A 17 4.80 -17.96 -15.49
CA PRO A 17 3.62 -17.21 -15.88
C PRO A 17 2.74 -17.04 -14.63
N ARG A 18 2.27 -15.82 -14.36
CA ARG A 18 1.32 -15.44 -13.28
C ARG A 18 1.91 -15.04 -11.92
N ARG A 19 3.21 -14.86 -11.70
CA ARG A 19 3.71 -14.32 -10.40
C ARG A 19 3.85 -12.81 -10.48
N ASP A 20 2.71 -12.15 -10.66
CA ASP A 20 2.70 -10.73 -10.93
C ASP A 20 2.35 -9.99 -9.63
N ILE A 21 3.15 -8.98 -9.31
CA ILE A 21 2.85 -8.00 -8.27
C ILE A 21 2.70 -6.66 -8.96
N ILE A 22 1.56 -6.02 -8.73
CA ILE A 22 1.21 -4.72 -9.27
C ILE A 22 1.26 -3.74 -8.11
N ILE A 23 2.24 -2.83 -8.13
CA ILE A 23 2.42 -1.82 -7.09
C ILE A 23 1.86 -0.49 -7.58
N LEU A 24 0.88 0.02 -6.85
CA LEU A 24 0.25 1.32 -7.02
C LEU A 24 1.04 2.38 -6.23
N PRO A 25 1.02 3.65 -6.67
CA PRO A 25 1.70 4.72 -5.96
C PRO A 25 1.21 5.00 -4.54
N GLU A 26 1.97 5.82 -3.84
CA GLU A 26 1.61 6.25 -2.50
C GLU A 26 0.31 7.08 -2.53
N MET A 27 -0.57 6.86 -1.55
CA MET A 27 -1.91 7.47 -1.46
C MET A 27 -2.69 7.45 -2.78
N PHE A 28 -2.79 6.29 -3.44
CA PHE A 28 -3.32 6.19 -4.82
C PHE A 28 -4.78 6.60 -4.99
N THR A 29 -5.56 6.63 -3.91
CA THR A 29 -6.99 6.98 -3.93
C THR A 29 -7.24 8.47 -3.93
N THR A 30 -6.35 9.26 -3.32
CA THR A 30 -6.54 10.69 -3.04
C THR A 30 -5.43 11.56 -3.62
N GLY A 31 -4.31 10.96 -4.04
CA GLY A 31 -3.05 11.68 -4.23
C GLY A 31 -2.43 12.11 -2.89
N PHE A 32 -1.16 12.53 -2.92
CA PHE A 32 -0.48 13.05 -1.74
C PHE A 32 -1.04 14.45 -1.41
N ALA A 33 -1.97 14.52 -0.46
CA ALA A 33 -2.53 15.77 0.05
C ALA A 33 -2.64 15.70 1.57
N MET A 34 -2.25 16.79 2.25
CA MET A 34 -2.32 16.88 3.72
C MET A 34 -3.74 16.69 4.26
N GLU A 35 -4.74 17.08 3.47
CA GLU A 35 -6.17 16.93 3.75
C GLU A 35 -6.77 15.60 3.26
N ALA A 36 -5.97 14.71 2.66
CA ALA A 36 -6.43 13.44 2.08
C ALA A 36 -7.16 12.55 3.08
N ALA A 37 -6.82 12.64 4.36
CA ALA A 37 -7.52 11.95 5.44
C ALA A 37 -9.00 12.38 5.56
N LYS A 38 -9.34 13.65 5.34
CA LYS A 38 -10.73 14.14 5.42
C LYS A 38 -11.57 13.74 4.20
N GLN A 39 -10.90 13.42 3.09
CA GLN A 39 -11.51 12.97 1.84
C GLN A 39 -11.27 11.47 1.58
N SER A 40 -10.84 10.72 2.60
CA SER A 40 -10.51 9.30 2.45
C SER A 40 -11.76 8.49 2.12
N LEU A 41 -11.62 7.57 1.18
CA LEU A 41 -12.65 6.56 0.94
C LEU A 41 -12.72 5.57 2.12
N PRO A 42 -13.91 5.00 2.41
CA PRO A 42 -14.01 3.88 3.34
C PRO A 42 -13.07 2.74 2.95
N GLN A 43 -12.41 2.12 3.93
CA GLN A 43 -11.49 1.02 3.67
C GLN A 43 -12.14 -0.11 2.84
N ALA A 44 -13.42 -0.40 3.12
CA ALA A 44 -14.17 -1.43 2.40
C ALA A 44 -14.20 -1.17 0.88
N ASP A 45 -14.40 0.09 0.47
CA ASP A 45 -14.47 0.47 -0.95
C ASP A 45 -13.10 0.35 -1.63
N VAL A 46 -12.05 0.79 -0.93
CA VAL A 46 -10.66 0.68 -1.41
C VAL A 46 -10.26 -0.78 -1.59
N VAL A 47 -10.54 -1.62 -0.58
CA VAL A 47 -10.25 -3.05 -0.61
C VAL A 47 -11.06 -3.76 -1.69
N ALA A 48 -12.35 -3.45 -1.83
CA ALA A 48 -13.20 -4.04 -2.86
C ALA A 48 -12.68 -3.73 -4.28
N TRP A 49 -12.25 -2.49 -4.52
CA TRP A 49 -11.64 -2.10 -5.79
C TRP A 49 -10.33 -2.85 -6.04
N MET A 50 -9.44 -2.92 -5.04
CA MET A 50 -8.17 -3.65 -5.15
C MET A 50 -8.39 -5.15 -5.40
N GLN A 51 -9.40 -5.75 -4.75
CA GLN A 51 -9.76 -7.15 -4.91
C GLN A 51 -10.28 -7.45 -6.31
N ALA A 52 -11.17 -6.59 -6.84
CA ALA A 52 -11.63 -6.71 -8.22
C ALA A 52 -10.45 -6.65 -9.21
N ARG A 53 -9.48 -5.78 -8.96
CA ARG A 53 -8.29 -5.67 -9.81
C ARG A 53 -7.35 -6.87 -9.66
N ALA A 54 -7.16 -7.39 -8.45
CA ALA A 54 -6.38 -8.59 -8.17
C ALA A 54 -6.95 -9.79 -8.93
N GLN A 55 -8.27 -9.99 -8.85
CA GLN A 55 -8.98 -11.07 -9.55
C GLN A 55 -8.86 -10.94 -11.07
N GLN A 56 -9.06 -9.75 -11.63
CA GLN A 56 -8.95 -9.51 -13.07
C GLN A 56 -7.54 -9.80 -13.60
N THR A 57 -6.51 -9.47 -12.83
CA THR A 57 -5.11 -9.58 -13.26
C THR A 57 -4.44 -10.87 -12.80
N GLN A 58 -5.07 -11.62 -11.89
CA GLN A 58 -4.49 -12.77 -11.21
C GLN A 58 -3.15 -12.45 -10.52
N ALA A 59 -3.03 -11.22 -10.04
CA ALA A 59 -1.83 -10.61 -9.47
C ALA A 59 -2.10 -10.10 -8.05
N LEU A 60 -1.03 -9.99 -7.25
CA LEU A 60 -1.10 -9.28 -5.98
C LEU A 60 -1.15 -7.78 -6.25
N ILE A 61 -2.18 -7.08 -5.77
CA ILE A 61 -2.27 -5.63 -5.87
C ILE A 61 -1.79 -5.02 -4.57
N ALA A 62 -0.75 -4.18 -4.63
CA ALA A 62 -0.15 -3.52 -3.49
C ALA A 62 -0.24 -2.00 -3.65
N GLY A 63 -0.50 -1.26 -2.58
CA GLY A 63 -0.53 0.20 -2.62
C GLY A 63 -0.95 0.80 -1.30
N SER A 64 -0.61 2.07 -1.06
CA SER A 64 -1.06 2.75 0.17
C SER A 64 -2.24 3.68 -0.07
N ALA A 65 -3.11 3.78 0.92
CA ALA A 65 -4.22 4.72 0.97
C ALA A 65 -4.26 5.43 2.33
N ALA A 66 -4.65 6.70 2.32
CA ALA A 66 -5.06 7.41 3.53
C ALA A 66 -6.40 6.83 3.98
N LEU A 67 -6.49 6.36 5.22
CA LEU A 67 -7.70 5.74 5.77
C LEU A 67 -7.98 6.25 7.19
N GLN A 68 -9.26 6.38 7.53
CA GLN A 68 -9.68 6.67 8.89
C GLN A 68 -9.76 5.40 9.74
N THR A 69 -9.25 5.47 10.96
CA THR A 69 -9.37 4.43 11.99
C THR A 69 -9.90 5.04 13.28
N GLU A 70 -10.27 4.20 14.25
CA GLU A 70 -10.69 4.66 15.57
C GLU A 70 -9.61 5.47 16.31
N ARG A 71 -8.34 5.24 15.99
CA ARG A 71 -7.20 5.97 16.57
C ARG A 71 -6.92 7.29 15.85
N GLY A 72 -7.55 7.51 14.70
CA GLY A 72 -7.26 8.62 13.80
C GLY A 72 -6.84 8.14 12.40
N PRO A 73 -6.54 9.10 11.50
CA PRO A 73 -6.10 8.83 10.15
C PRO A 73 -4.76 8.10 10.10
N VAL A 74 -4.61 7.13 9.20
CA VAL A 74 -3.37 6.38 8.95
C VAL A 74 -3.05 6.34 7.46
N ASN A 75 -1.75 6.25 7.14
CA ASN A 75 -1.29 5.87 5.80
C ASN A 75 -1.10 4.34 5.77
N ARG A 76 -2.12 3.63 5.29
CA ARG A 76 -2.17 2.15 5.30
C ARG A 76 -1.72 1.61 3.95
N PHE A 77 -0.66 0.82 3.97
CA PHE A 77 -0.23 0.01 2.84
C PHE A 77 -1.03 -1.30 2.81
N LEU A 78 -1.83 -1.49 1.77
CA LEU A 78 -2.68 -2.65 1.54
C LEU A 78 -2.00 -3.58 0.52
N LEU A 79 -2.09 -4.89 0.73
CA LEU A 79 -1.75 -5.92 -0.25
C LEU A 79 -2.92 -6.89 -0.38
N VAL A 80 -3.46 -7.01 -1.58
CA VAL A 80 -4.68 -7.78 -1.85
C VAL A 80 -4.38 -8.89 -2.83
N GLU A 81 -4.56 -10.13 -2.37
CA GLU A 81 -4.42 -11.35 -3.15
C GLU A 81 -5.65 -11.57 -4.04
N PRO A 82 -5.51 -12.21 -5.23
CA PRO A 82 -6.64 -12.53 -6.09
C PRO A 82 -7.65 -13.47 -5.43
N GLU A 83 -7.23 -14.30 -4.48
CA GLU A 83 -8.07 -15.18 -3.67
C GLU A 83 -8.88 -14.41 -2.60
N GLY A 84 -8.66 -13.11 -2.46
CA GLY A 84 -9.40 -12.22 -1.56
C GLY A 84 -8.75 -12.01 -0.19
N LYS A 85 -7.59 -12.62 0.07
CA LYS A 85 -6.83 -12.36 1.29
C LYS A 85 -6.25 -10.94 1.26
N VAL A 86 -6.45 -10.20 2.34
CA VAL A 86 -5.97 -8.83 2.48
C VAL A 86 -4.94 -8.79 3.60
N HIS A 87 -3.77 -8.26 3.29
CA HIS A 87 -2.76 -7.91 4.27
C HIS A 87 -2.63 -6.40 4.34
N PHE A 88 -2.26 -5.88 5.51
CA PHE A 88 -2.04 -4.45 5.66
C PHE A 88 -0.91 -4.14 6.63
N TYR A 89 -0.31 -2.98 6.41
CA TYR A 89 0.70 -2.39 7.27
C TYR A 89 0.47 -0.89 7.35
N ASP A 90 0.35 -0.35 8.56
CA ASP A 90 0.27 1.09 8.78
C ASP A 90 1.68 1.69 8.77
N LYS A 91 1.89 2.77 8.00
CA LYS A 91 3.20 3.42 7.84
C LYS A 91 3.74 3.85 9.22
N ARG A 92 4.89 3.28 9.59
CA ARG A 92 5.56 3.56 10.86
C ARG A 92 6.39 4.85 10.86
N HIS A 93 7.04 5.15 9.75
CA HIS A 93 7.92 6.32 9.62
C HIS A 93 7.19 7.39 8.83
N LEU A 94 6.50 8.27 9.56
CA LEU A 94 5.80 9.42 8.98
C LEU A 94 6.82 10.47 8.52
N PHE A 95 6.54 11.13 7.41
CA PHE A 95 7.42 12.15 6.86
C PHE A 95 7.38 13.41 7.69
N ARG A 96 8.39 13.56 8.55
CA ARG A 96 8.51 14.70 9.46
C ARG A 96 8.71 16.04 8.74
N MET A 97 9.32 16.02 7.56
CA MET A 97 9.63 17.24 6.79
C MET A 97 8.41 17.85 6.09
N ALA A 98 7.27 17.16 6.05
CA ALA A 98 6.02 17.68 5.46
C ALA A 98 4.84 17.59 6.45
N ASP A 99 5.10 17.71 7.76
CA ASP A 99 4.07 17.70 8.81
C ASP A 99 3.10 16.49 8.80
N GLU A 100 3.48 15.37 8.18
CA GLU A 100 2.66 14.14 8.11
C GLU A 100 2.41 13.57 9.52
N HIS A 101 3.36 13.79 10.44
CA HIS A 101 3.27 13.42 11.86
C HIS A 101 2.22 14.20 12.66
N GLN A 102 1.71 15.32 12.15
CA GLN A 102 0.63 16.07 12.78
C GLN A 102 -0.76 15.60 12.31
N HIS A 103 -0.80 14.83 11.22
CA HIS A 103 -2.03 14.49 10.49
C HIS A 103 -2.28 12.99 10.37
N TYR A 104 -1.32 12.13 10.74
CA TYR A 104 -1.43 10.68 10.65
C TYR A 104 -0.85 9.98 11.88
N GLU A 105 -1.45 8.86 12.24
CA GLU A 105 -0.98 7.98 13.31
C GLU A 105 0.04 6.96 12.76
N ALA A 106 1.13 6.76 13.51
CA ALA A 106 2.18 5.83 13.12
C ALA A 106 1.78 4.37 13.40
N GLY A 107 2.04 3.49 12.45
CA GLY A 107 1.94 2.04 12.66
C GLY A 107 3.07 1.48 13.53
N ASN A 108 2.82 0.34 14.18
CA ASN A 108 3.78 -0.28 15.12
C ASN A 108 4.32 -1.65 14.67
N GLU A 109 3.76 -2.24 13.62
CA GLU A 109 4.04 -3.62 13.23
C GLU A 109 4.84 -3.69 11.93
N ARG A 110 5.55 -4.81 11.72
CA ARG A 110 6.18 -5.13 10.42
C ARG A 110 5.37 -6.24 9.79
N LEU A 111 4.99 -6.08 8.52
CA LEU A 111 4.31 -7.12 7.77
C LEU A 111 5.31 -7.87 6.89
N VAL A 112 5.55 -9.13 7.24
CA VAL A 112 6.21 -10.11 6.38
C VAL A 112 5.20 -11.20 6.06
N PHE A 113 4.97 -11.49 4.78
CA PHE A 113 4.02 -12.50 4.36
C PHE A 113 4.56 -13.31 3.18
N GLU A 114 3.96 -14.47 2.95
CA GLU A 114 4.32 -15.34 1.84
C GLU A 114 3.32 -15.24 0.69
N TRP A 115 3.82 -15.04 -0.52
CA TRP A 115 3.02 -15.02 -1.74
C TRP A 115 3.67 -15.89 -2.81
N ARG A 116 2.98 -16.98 -3.20
CA ARG A 116 3.46 -17.92 -4.24
C ARG A 116 4.92 -18.34 -4.03
N GLY A 117 5.30 -18.66 -2.80
CA GLY A 117 6.66 -19.07 -2.42
C GLY A 117 7.67 -17.92 -2.24
N TRP A 118 7.25 -16.66 -2.33
CA TRP A 118 8.08 -15.49 -2.03
C TRP A 118 7.77 -14.98 -0.64
N ARG A 119 8.81 -14.67 0.13
CA ARG A 119 8.68 -14.00 1.42
C ARG A 119 8.87 -12.49 1.21
N ILE A 120 7.80 -11.72 1.34
CA ILE A 120 7.74 -10.29 1.01
C ILE A 120 7.65 -9.48 2.30
N LEU A 121 8.50 -8.45 2.43
CA LEU A 121 8.43 -7.45 3.49
C LEU A 121 7.78 -6.18 2.92
N ALA A 122 6.62 -5.79 3.45
CA ALA A 122 5.96 -4.56 3.04
C ALA A 122 6.64 -3.35 3.70
N LEU A 123 7.07 -2.39 2.88
CA LEU A 123 7.66 -1.13 3.32
C LEU A 123 7.03 0.02 2.53
N SER A 124 6.42 0.97 3.24
CA SER A 124 6.07 2.27 2.63
C SER A 124 7.31 3.17 2.69
N LEU A 125 7.74 3.64 1.52
CA LEU A 125 8.99 4.37 1.28
C LEU A 125 8.93 5.76 1.93
N LEU A 126 9.36 5.81 3.19
CA LEU A 126 9.99 6.98 3.78
C LEU A 126 10.72 6.58 5.05
N ARG A 127 11.74 5.73 4.88
CA ARG A 127 12.82 5.68 5.85
C ARG A 127 13.86 6.72 5.42
N PRO A 128 14.28 7.68 6.26
CA PRO A 128 15.59 8.27 6.05
C PRO A 128 16.59 7.11 5.95
N ALA A 129 17.43 7.11 4.91
CA ALA A 129 18.32 6.02 4.56
C ALA A 129 18.93 5.37 5.81
N LEU A 130 18.48 4.16 6.14
CA LEU A 130 19.15 3.38 7.17
C LEU A 130 20.40 2.79 6.52
N PRO A 131 21.59 3.01 7.07
CA PRO A 131 22.78 2.32 6.59
C PRO A 131 22.56 0.81 6.71
N GLY A 132 22.70 0.08 5.59
CA GLY A 132 22.73 -1.38 5.57
C GLY A 132 21.54 -2.11 4.91
N VAL A 133 20.59 -1.41 4.27
CA VAL A 133 19.57 -2.07 3.42
C VAL A 133 19.88 -1.73 1.96
N VAL A 134 20.45 -2.69 1.24
CA VAL A 134 20.73 -2.58 -0.19
C VAL A 134 19.45 -2.91 -0.96
N ALA A 135 19.09 -2.03 -1.91
CA ALA A 135 17.99 -2.21 -2.85
C ALA A 135 18.30 -3.24 -3.93
#